data_AF-A0A843SZW7-F1
#
_entry.id   AF-A0A843SZW7-F1
#
_cell.length_a   1.000
_cell.length_b   1.000
_cell.length_c   1.000
_cell.angle_alpha   90.00
_cell.angle_beta   90.00
_cell.angle_gamma   90.00
#
_symmetry.space_group_name_H-M   'P 1'
#
loop_
_entity.id
_entity.type
_entity.pdbx_description
1 polymer ?
#
loop_
_entity_poly.entity_id
_entity_poly.type
_entity_poly.pdbx_seq_one_letter_code
_entity_poly.pdbx_strand_id
1 'polypeptide(L)'
;MRFAEEPRHFRLAPTAFAPEATTLATVTPRALVRLEGAAYSVPSRWAGLDLVVRIGVTTVTIVGREGTRILHPRKRFGQRSIDYRHDLSELARKPQAVRQVLPDLLRDLGGPFPAIWDQLH
;
A
#
# COMPACT_ATOMS: atom_id res chain seq x y z
N MET A 1 -30.23 34.98 11.96
CA MET A 1 -29.74 34.26 10.77
C MET A 1 -28.56 35.04 10.19
N ARG A 2 -27.32 34.55 10.32
CA ARG A 2 -26.07 35.31 10.04
C ARG A 2 -25.16 34.64 8.99
N PHE A 3 -25.74 33.84 8.09
CA PHE A 3 -24.99 33.07 7.07
C PHE A 3 -25.31 33.49 5.63
N ALA A 4 -26.13 34.52 5.42
CA ALA A 4 -26.62 34.89 4.08
C ALA A 4 -25.66 35.78 3.26
N GLU A 5 -24.65 36.39 3.90
CA GLU A 5 -23.80 37.42 3.26
C GLU A 5 -22.38 36.95 2.89
N GLU A 6 -21.95 35.79 3.40
CA GLU A 6 -20.59 35.25 3.22
C GLU A 6 -20.21 34.73 1.81
N PRO A 7 -21.13 34.43 0.85
CA PRO A 7 -20.75 33.83 -0.43
C PRO A 7 -19.79 34.65 -1.31
N ARG A 8 -19.80 35.98 -1.18
CA ARG A 8 -19.05 36.88 -2.08
C ARG A 8 -17.54 36.85 -1.88
N HIS A 9 -17.06 36.27 -0.78
CA HIS A 9 -15.64 36.21 -0.43
C HIS A 9 -15.03 34.82 -0.54
N PHE A 10 -15.83 33.76 -0.75
CA PHE A 10 -15.29 32.42 -0.92
C PHE A 10 -14.56 32.30 -2.25
N ARG A 11 -13.28 31.97 -2.18
CA ARG A 11 -12.50 31.50 -3.33
C ARG A 11 -12.38 29.99 -3.23
N LEU A 12 -12.60 29.30 -4.33
CA LEU A 12 -12.29 27.89 -4.43
C LEU A 12 -10.79 27.70 -4.19
N ALA A 13 -10.44 26.74 -3.33
CA ALA A 13 -9.07 26.32 -3.21
C ALA A 13 -8.62 25.74 -4.57
N PRO A 14 -7.40 26.05 -5.03
CA PRO A 14 -6.89 25.54 -6.31
C PRO A 14 -6.72 24.02 -6.32
N THR A 15 -6.69 23.39 -5.13
CA THR A 15 -6.57 21.94 -4.97
C THR A 15 -7.67 21.44 -4.05
N ALA A 16 -8.26 20.30 -4.40
CA ALA A 16 -9.23 19.62 -3.54
C ALA A 16 -8.60 19.29 -2.18
N PHE A 17 -9.37 19.48 -1.12
CA PHE A 17 -8.94 19.07 0.21
C PHE A 17 -8.81 17.54 0.25
N ALA A 18 -7.61 17.05 0.60
CA ALA A 18 -7.35 15.64 0.81
C ALA A 18 -7.38 15.36 2.33
N PRO A 19 -8.39 14.63 2.85
CA PRO A 19 -8.51 14.31 4.26
C PRO A 19 -7.55 13.17 4.66
N GLU A 20 -6.25 13.37 4.44
CA GLU A 20 -5.20 12.38 4.72
C GLU A 20 -4.27 12.89 5.82
N ALA A 21 -4.05 12.07 6.85
CA ALA A 21 -3.00 12.33 7.82
C ALA A 21 -1.65 11.88 7.26
N THR A 22 -0.62 12.71 7.37
CA THR A 22 0.75 12.35 6.93
C THR A 22 1.62 11.99 8.11
N THR A 23 2.34 10.87 8.01
CA THR A 23 3.32 10.43 9.01
C THR A 23 4.55 9.81 8.35
N LEU A 24 5.60 9.58 9.15
CA LEU A 24 6.77 8.82 8.76
C LEU A 24 6.71 7.43 9.38
N ALA A 25 7.13 6.42 8.62
CA ALA A 25 7.27 5.07 9.12
C ALA A 25 8.52 4.40 8.57
N THR A 26 9.28 3.78 9.46
CA THR A 26 10.45 2.97 9.10
C THR A 26 10.00 1.61 8.57
N VAL A 27 10.51 1.23 7.40
CA VAL A 27 10.28 -0.08 6.82
C VAL A 27 11.12 -1.11 7.55
N THR A 28 10.47 -2.17 8.04
CA THR A 28 11.15 -3.28 8.70
C THR A 28 12.05 -4.05 7.74
N PRO A 29 13.03 -4.84 8.23
CA PRO A 29 13.84 -5.73 7.38
C PRO A 29 13.05 -6.75 6.56
N ARG A 30 11.78 -7.01 6.92
CA ARG A 30 10.85 -7.88 6.19
C ARG A 30 10.00 -7.11 5.17
N ALA A 31 10.42 -5.91 4.78
CA ALA A 31 9.72 -5.04 3.83
C ALA A 31 8.26 -4.73 4.23
N LEU A 32 8.03 -4.49 5.54
CA LEU A 32 6.72 -4.11 6.07
C LEU A 32 6.76 -2.73 6.72
N VAL A 33 5.71 -1.95 6.49
CA VAL A 33 5.36 -0.73 7.24
C VAL A 33 4.28 -1.08 8.26
N ARG A 34 4.44 -0.64 9.51
CA ARG A 34 3.45 -0.82 10.59
C ARG A 34 2.82 0.52 10.95
N LEU A 35 1.49 0.58 10.90
CA LEU A 35 0.70 1.78 11.19
C LEU A 35 -0.52 1.39 11.98
N GLU A 36 -0.75 2.04 13.13
CA GLU A 36 -1.92 1.79 13.99
C GLU A 36 -2.13 0.28 14.30
N GLY A 37 -1.02 -0.47 14.40
CA GLY A 37 -1.03 -1.92 14.63
C GLY A 37 -1.42 -2.80 13.43
N ALA A 38 -1.72 -2.21 12.27
CA ALA A 38 -1.82 -2.92 10.99
C ALA A 38 -0.47 -3.00 10.28
N ALA A 39 -0.28 -4.00 9.42
CA ALA A 39 0.94 -4.16 8.62
C ALA A 39 0.67 -4.14 7.11
N TYR A 40 1.54 -3.45 6.37
CA TYR A 40 1.43 -3.24 4.93
C TYR A 40 2.75 -3.64 4.27
N SER A 41 2.73 -4.48 3.23
CA SER A 41 3.96 -4.81 2.51
C SER A 41 4.41 -3.67 1.60
N VAL A 42 5.71 -3.55 1.41
CA VAL A 42 6.33 -2.64 0.45
C VAL A 42 7.43 -3.40 -0.28
N PRO A 43 7.93 -2.92 -1.43
CA PRO A 43 9.01 -3.55 -2.15
C PRO A 43 10.24 -3.78 -1.25
N SER A 44 10.83 -4.97 -1.32
CA SER A 44 12.04 -5.33 -0.55
C SER A 44 13.16 -4.30 -0.62
N ARG A 45 13.32 -3.61 -1.76
CA ARG A 45 14.33 -2.54 -1.93
C ARG A 45 14.14 -1.33 -1.01
N TRP A 46 12.99 -1.20 -0.35
CA TRP A 46 12.72 -0.13 0.61
C TRP A 46 12.98 -0.55 2.06
N ALA A 47 13.40 -1.79 2.32
CA ALA A 47 13.71 -2.25 3.67
C ALA A 47 14.73 -1.33 4.37
N GLY A 48 14.44 -0.96 5.62
CA GLY A 48 15.27 -0.06 6.43
C GLY A 48 15.14 1.43 6.11
N LEU A 49 14.36 1.82 5.10
CA LEU A 49 14.13 3.24 4.79
C LEU A 49 13.00 3.83 5.64
N ASP A 50 13.10 5.12 5.94
CA ASP A 50 11.97 5.92 6.43
C ASP A 50 11.16 6.43 5.25
N LEU A 51 9.86 6.12 5.23
CA LEU A 51 8.96 6.48 4.14
C LEU A 51 7.85 7.39 4.64
N VAL A 52 7.36 8.23 3.72
CA VAL A 52 6.16 9.02 3.96
C VAL A 52 4.95 8.14 3.77
N VAL A 53 4.04 8.19 4.74
CA VAL A 53 2.76 7.48 4.71
C VAL A 53 1.64 8.51 4.79
N ARG A 54 0.69 8.41 3.87
CA ARG A 54 -0.57 9.16 3.90
C ARG A 54 -1.70 8.23 4.26
N ILE A 55 -2.42 8.56 5.31
CA ILE A 55 -3.48 7.74 5.89
C ILE A 55 -4.81 8.42 5.59
N GLY A 56 -5.52 7.88 4.60
CA GLY A 56 -6.88 8.26 4.28
C GLY A 56 -7.91 7.50 5.09
N VAL A 57 -9.18 7.75 4.79
CA VAL A 57 -10.31 7.09 5.45
C VAL A 57 -10.35 5.59 5.13
N THR A 58 -10.22 5.24 3.84
CA THR A 58 -10.34 3.86 3.35
C THR A 58 -9.03 3.27 2.88
N THR A 59 -8.00 4.10 2.70
CA THR A 59 -6.73 3.69 2.09
C THR A 59 -5.53 4.25 2.83
N VAL A 60 -4.40 3.58 2.68
CA VAL A 60 -3.08 4.03 3.11
C VAL A 60 -2.20 4.09 1.88
N THR A 61 -1.55 5.23 1.65
CA THR A 61 -0.60 5.43 0.56
C THR A 61 0.80 5.52 1.13
N ILE A 62 1.69 4.62 0.73
CA ILE A 62 3.09 4.63 1.11
C ILE A 62 3.89 5.20 -0.06
N VAL A 63 4.71 6.21 0.21
CA VAL A 63 5.46 6.95 -0.80
C VAL A 63 6.95 6.65 -0.65
N GLY A 64 7.52 6.02 -1.67
CA GLY A 64 8.95 5.77 -1.80
C GLY A 64 9.76 7.04 -2.04
N ARG A 65 11.09 6.96 -1.88
CA ARG A 65 12.03 8.08 -2.10
C ARG A 65 11.91 8.74 -3.48
N GLU A 66 11.65 7.94 -4.51
CA GLU A 66 11.51 8.38 -5.90
C GLU A 66 10.09 8.89 -6.22
N GLY A 67 9.22 9.04 -5.22
CA GLY A 67 7.82 9.43 -5.41
C GLY A 67 6.89 8.31 -5.87
N THR A 68 7.41 7.09 -6.07
CA THR A 68 6.59 5.88 -6.32
C THR A 68 5.59 5.69 -5.18
N ARG A 69 4.30 5.55 -5.53
CA ARG A 69 3.21 5.42 -4.54
C ARG A 69 2.63 4.02 -4.56
N ILE A 70 2.44 3.45 -3.39
CA ILE A 70 1.79 2.14 -3.21
C ILE A 70 0.55 2.34 -2.37
N LEU A 71 -0.57 1.88 -2.90
CA LEU A 71 -1.87 2.01 -2.28
C LEU A 71 -2.26 0.69 -1.61
N HIS A 72 -2.65 0.76 -0.35
CA HIS A 72 -3.27 -0.34 0.37
C HIS A 72 -4.66 0.04 0.86
N PRO A 73 -5.62 -0.90 0.91
CA PRO A 73 -6.81 -0.71 1.71
C PRO A 73 -6.41 -0.55 3.18
N ARG A 74 -6.98 0.43 3.88
CA ARG A 74 -6.73 0.64 5.31
C ARG A 74 -7.23 -0.56 6.09
N LYS A 75 -6.37 -1.11 6.93
CA LYS A 75 -6.61 -2.29 7.74
C LYS A 75 -6.75 -1.93 9.20
N ARG A 76 -7.47 -2.77 9.95
CA ARG A 76 -7.63 -2.64 11.40
C ARG A 76 -6.41 -3.18 12.13
N PHE A 77 -6.30 -2.87 13.42
CA PHE A 77 -5.28 -3.44 14.30
C PHE A 77 -5.19 -4.97 14.15
N GLY A 78 -3.97 -5.49 14.05
CA GLY A 78 -3.70 -6.93 13.91
C GLY A 78 -3.91 -7.48 12.49
N GLN A 79 -4.49 -6.71 11.57
CA GLN A 79 -4.68 -7.13 10.18
C GLN A 79 -3.46 -6.77 9.31
N ARG A 80 -3.38 -7.44 8.16
CA ARG A 80 -2.30 -7.29 7.19
C ARG A 80 -2.85 -7.02 5.80
N SER A 81 -2.19 -6.16 5.04
CA SER A 81 -2.36 -6.03 3.59
C SER A 81 -1.03 -6.37 2.93
N ILE A 82 -0.95 -7.58 2.38
CA ILE A 82 0.27 -8.09 1.74
C ILE A 82 0.00 -8.20 0.25
N ASP A 83 0.84 -7.53 -0.52
CA ASP A 83 1.04 -7.76 -1.95
C ASP A 83 2.36 -8.50 -2.13
N TYR A 84 2.30 -9.73 -2.65
CA TYR A 84 3.47 -10.59 -2.83
C TYR A 84 4.35 -10.18 -4.02
N ARG A 85 3.87 -9.28 -4.90
CA ARG A 85 4.68 -8.74 -6.00
C ARG A 85 5.87 -7.91 -5.50
N HIS A 86 5.75 -7.38 -4.29
CA HIS A 86 6.78 -6.60 -3.63
C HIS A 86 8.09 -7.37 -3.37
N ASP A 87 8.02 -8.70 -3.26
CA ASP A 87 9.15 -9.57 -2.89
C ASP A 87 9.41 -10.68 -3.92
N LEU A 88 8.92 -10.53 -5.17
CA LEU A 88 9.05 -11.55 -6.21
C LEU A 88 10.49 -12.03 -6.43
N SER A 89 11.46 -11.12 -6.41
CA SER A 89 12.88 -11.48 -6.58
C SER A 89 13.40 -12.38 -5.46
N GLU A 90 12.94 -12.16 -4.23
CA GLU A 90 13.33 -12.98 -3.09
C GLU A 90 12.57 -14.31 -3.06
N LEU A 91 11.27 -14.29 -3.40
CA LEU A 91 10.46 -15.49 -3.55
C LEU A 91 11.02 -16.41 -4.63
N ALA A 92 11.42 -15.87 -5.78
CA ALA A 92 11.99 -16.64 -6.90
C ALA A 92 13.25 -17.44 -6.51
N ARG A 93 14.04 -16.95 -5.55
CA ARG A 93 15.22 -17.66 -5.03
C ARG A 93 14.89 -18.82 -4.10
N LYS A 94 13.63 -18.94 -3.64
CA LYS A 94 13.17 -19.95 -2.68
C LYS A 94 11.91 -20.64 -3.23
N PRO A 95 12.05 -21.65 -4.12
CA PRO A 95 10.92 -22.28 -4.79
C PRO A 95 9.83 -22.80 -3.84
N GLN A 96 10.22 -23.30 -2.66
CA GLN A 96 9.26 -23.77 -1.68
C GLN A 96 8.43 -22.64 -1.07
N ALA A 97 9.00 -21.44 -0.90
CA ALA A 97 8.26 -20.28 -0.41
C ALA A 97 7.21 -19.82 -1.43
N VAL A 98 7.54 -19.85 -2.73
CA VAL A 98 6.58 -19.55 -3.81
C VAL A 98 5.37 -20.48 -3.71
N ARG A 99 5.59 -21.78 -3.56
CA ARG A 99 4.50 -22.76 -3.46
C ARG A 99 3.59 -22.49 -2.26
N GLN A 100 4.14 -22.05 -1.13
CA GLN A 100 3.36 -21.75 0.07
C GLN A 100 2.45 -20.53 -0.08
N VAL A 101 2.83 -19.58 -0.93
CA VAL A 101 2.06 -18.33 -1.13
C VAL A 101 1.36 -18.29 -2.49
N LEU A 102 1.42 -19.39 -3.26
CA LEU A 102 1.00 -19.43 -4.65
C LEU A 102 -0.44 -18.96 -4.89
N PRO A 103 -1.46 -19.34 -4.10
CA PRO A 103 -2.83 -18.85 -4.32
C PRO A 103 -2.94 -17.33 -4.18
N ASP A 104 -2.31 -16.76 -3.16
CA ASP A 104 -2.29 -15.32 -2.94
C ASP A 104 -1.47 -14.60 -4.02
N LEU A 105 -0.33 -15.18 -4.41
CA LEU A 105 0.54 -14.63 -5.44
C LEU A 105 -0.16 -14.60 -6.81
N LEU A 106 -0.87 -15.66 -7.19
CA LEU A 106 -1.64 -15.70 -8.44
C LEU A 106 -2.77 -14.67 -8.46
N ARG A 107 -3.45 -14.48 -7.32
CA ARG A 107 -4.44 -13.40 -7.17
C ARG A 107 -3.80 -12.03 -7.36
N ASP A 108 -2.65 -11.78 -6.73
CA ASP A 108 -1.99 -10.47 -6.76
C ASP A 108 -1.36 -10.17 -8.13
N LEU A 109 -0.85 -11.20 -8.83
CA LEU A 109 -0.38 -11.12 -10.21
C LEU A 109 -1.53 -10.83 -11.19
N GLY A 110 -2.73 -11.34 -10.89
CA GLY A 110 -3.91 -11.18 -11.73
C GLY A 110 -3.81 -11.94 -13.05
N GLY A 111 -4.80 -11.76 -13.92
CA GLY A 111 -4.77 -12.34 -15.26
C GLY A 111 -3.55 -11.86 -16.07
N PRO A 112 -2.89 -12.72 -16.87
CA PRO A 112 -3.29 -14.09 -17.24
C PRO A 112 -2.72 -15.20 -16.35
N PHE A 113 -1.98 -14.88 -15.28
CA PHE A 113 -1.15 -15.84 -14.56
C PHE A 113 -1.90 -17.03 -13.95
N PRO A 114 -3.08 -16.88 -13.31
CA PRO A 114 -3.85 -18.02 -12.84
C PRO A 114 -4.18 -19.04 -13.95
N ALA A 115 -4.61 -18.55 -15.11
CA ALA A 115 -5.00 -19.41 -16.23
C ALA A 115 -3.81 -20.13 -16.88
N ILE A 116 -2.65 -19.46 -16.96
CA ILE A 116 -1.41 -20.09 -17.45
C ILE A 116 -0.94 -21.16 -16.46
N TRP A 117 -1.00 -20.86 -15.16
CA TRP A 117 -0.64 -21.82 -14.13
C TRP A 117 -1.51 -23.07 -14.30
N ASP A 118 -2.84 -22.92 -14.43
CA ASP A 118 -3.81 -24.01 -14.65
C ASP A 118 -3.53 -24.96 -15.82
N GLN A 119 -2.69 -24.55 -16.78
CA GLN A 119 -2.31 -25.38 -17.92
C GLN A 119 -0.99 -26.15 -17.72
N LEU A 120 -0.22 -25.81 -16.68
CA LEU A 120 1.13 -26.34 -16.43
C LEU A 120 1.17 -27.45 -15.37
N HIS A 121 0.04 -27.75 -14.73
CA HIS A 121 -0.12 -28.78 -13.69
C HIS A 121 -1.32 -29.68 -13.96
#